data_AF-A0A969FL59-F1
#
_entry.id   AF-A0A969FL59-F1
#
_cell.length_a   1.000
_cell.length_b   1.000
_cell.length_c   1.000
_cell.angle_alpha   90.00
_cell.angle_beta   90.00
_cell.angle_gamma   90.00
#
_symmetry.space_group_name_H-M   'P 1'
#
loop_
_entity.id
_entity.type
_entity.pdbx_description
1 polymer ?
#
loop_
_entity_poly.entity_id
_entity_poly.type
_entity_poly.pdbx_seq_one_letter_code
_entity_poly.pdbx_strand_id
1 'polypeptide(L)'
;MLLRTIDSSKVLADALTDSFRNGMNPAAILDDHSTNTRTGLITVLVDRLEVQNNALISASTFGSHPGGTINVEANSVELTGTDILENVLPRLFALEVIENPDQIGSGLFAMSLGAGNAGILNLQANELSLDRSAFMSTITTSAGNGGTLNVNADQIAIRNSEIFADTYGAGNGGIVNLNADFIRMDIGGGIFASTFQSGAGGLVNVNADRIEIDGTTANGQFNSGIGSNVFSNVLTIGGLVTINAREIEVTNGGSIGAGTFGPRGVAQLFCGQQSPLICRESPRMVYPKARSRPKAVARARRAISN
;
A
#
# COMPACT_ATOMS: atom_id res chain seq x y z
N MET A 1 23.02 11.62 -22.72
CA MET A 1 23.29 11.24 -21.31
C MET A 1 22.40 10.04 -21.03
N LEU A 2 22.99 8.84 -20.88
CA LEU A 2 22.24 7.63 -20.54
C LEU A 2 21.51 7.86 -19.21
N LEU A 3 20.17 7.92 -19.22
CA LEU A 3 19.42 7.64 -18.00
C LEU A 3 19.58 6.14 -17.76
N ARG A 4 20.35 5.76 -16.73
CA ARG A 4 20.20 4.44 -16.14
C ARG A 4 18.82 4.43 -15.48
N THR A 5 17.94 3.56 -15.94
CA THR A 5 16.75 3.14 -15.20
C THR A 5 17.26 2.57 -13.88
N ILE A 6 17.17 3.35 -12.79
CA ILE A 6 17.30 2.79 -11.45
C ILE A 6 16.01 2.02 -11.26
N ASP A 7 16.11 0.69 -11.20
CA ASP A 7 14.97 -0.17 -10.92
C ASP A 7 14.51 0.13 -9.49
N SER A 8 13.44 0.91 -9.39
CA SER A 8 12.84 1.36 -8.14
C SER A 8 12.49 0.19 -7.22
N SER A 9 12.12 -0.92 -7.82
CA SER A 9 11.77 -2.13 -7.10
C SER A 9 12.96 -2.75 -6.34
N LYS A 10 14.19 -2.57 -6.86
CA LYS A 10 15.43 -3.09 -6.28
C LYS A 10 15.95 -2.28 -5.10
N VAL A 11 15.82 -0.94 -5.14
CA VAL A 11 16.27 -0.06 -4.04
C VAL A 11 15.39 -0.22 -2.80
N LEU A 12 14.07 -0.34 -2.98
CA LEU A 12 13.13 -0.61 -1.88
C LEU A 12 13.37 -2.00 -1.27
N ALA A 13 13.60 -3.02 -2.11
CA ALA A 13 13.94 -4.36 -1.65
C ALA A 13 15.22 -4.35 -0.82
N ASP A 14 16.30 -3.73 -1.29
CA ASP A 14 17.59 -3.68 -0.60
C ASP A 14 17.48 -2.92 0.74
N ALA A 15 16.74 -1.80 0.78
CA ALA A 15 16.57 -0.99 1.98
C ALA A 15 15.70 -1.65 3.08
N LEU A 16 14.60 -2.29 2.70
CA LEU A 16 13.80 -3.10 3.62
C LEU A 16 14.61 -4.31 4.09
N THR A 17 15.36 -4.95 3.19
CA THR A 17 16.22 -6.09 3.51
C THR A 17 17.24 -5.75 4.60
N ASP A 18 17.94 -4.62 4.48
CA ASP A 18 18.93 -4.22 5.48
C ASP A 18 18.29 -3.87 6.83
N SER A 19 17.12 -3.24 6.83
CA SER A 19 16.39 -2.90 8.06
C SER A 19 15.87 -4.14 8.81
N PHE A 20 15.21 -5.06 8.11
CA PHE A 20 14.69 -6.30 8.70
C PHE A 20 15.82 -7.28 9.08
N ARG A 21 16.92 -7.34 8.31
CA ARG A 21 18.04 -8.27 8.60
C ARG A 21 18.96 -7.83 9.73
N ASN A 22 19.22 -6.53 9.86
CA ASN A 22 20.22 -6.05 10.81
C ASN A 22 19.68 -5.87 12.24
N GLY A 23 18.47 -6.37 12.53
CA GLY A 23 17.91 -6.39 13.88
C GLY A 23 17.75 -4.99 14.49
N MET A 24 17.56 -3.97 13.64
CA MET A 24 17.51 -2.59 14.10
C MET A 24 16.16 -2.27 14.78
N ASN A 25 15.14 -3.14 14.69
CA ASN A 25 13.82 -2.92 15.26
C ASN A 25 13.80 -3.09 16.80
N PRO A 26 13.15 -2.19 17.55
CA PRO A 26 13.14 -2.22 19.02
C PRO A 26 12.39 -3.42 19.62
N ALA A 27 11.39 -3.98 18.92
CA ALA A 27 10.70 -5.23 19.29
C ALA A 27 10.10 -5.92 18.06
N ALA A 28 10.34 -7.22 17.87
CA ALA A 28 9.83 -7.93 16.70
C ALA A 28 9.49 -9.41 16.95
N ILE A 29 8.44 -9.91 16.29
CA ILE A 29 8.20 -11.34 16.06
C ILE A 29 8.52 -11.61 14.59
N LEU A 30 9.51 -12.44 14.33
CA LEU A 30 10.07 -12.65 12.99
C LEU A 30 10.07 -14.12 12.61
N ASP A 31 9.61 -14.39 11.39
CA ASP A 31 9.77 -15.65 10.68
C ASP A 31 10.21 -15.37 9.24
N ASP A 32 11.19 -14.48 9.11
CA ASP A 32 11.68 -13.96 7.84
C ASP A 32 12.79 -14.85 7.26
N HIS A 33 12.75 -15.10 5.94
CA HIS A 33 13.73 -15.98 5.29
C HIS A 33 14.48 -15.33 4.12
N SER A 34 15.81 -15.52 4.11
CA SER A 34 16.72 -15.02 3.07
C SER A 34 17.17 -16.07 2.05
N THR A 35 16.84 -17.34 2.28
CA THR A 35 17.29 -18.49 1.46
C THR A 35 16.11 -19.13 0.72
N ASN A 36 16.38 -20.16 -0.09
CA ASN A 36 15.36 -20.96 -0.80
C ASN A 36 14.53 -21.86 0.14
N THR A 37 14.31 -21.45 1.40
CA THR A 37 13.46 -22.15 2.36
C THR A 37 12.11 -21.46 2.43
N ARG A 38 11.05 -22.23 2.65
CA ARG A 38 9.68 -21.71 2.75
C ARG A 38 9.58 -20.87 4.02
N THR A 39 9.09 -19.64 3.90
CA THR A 39 8.67 -18.82 5.05
C THR A 39 7.54 -19.51 5.80
N GLY A 40 7.57 -19.44 7.12
CA GLY A 40 6.67 -20.20 7.96
C GLY A 40 5.39 -19.45 8.33
N LEU A 41 4.87 -19.80 9.50
CA LEU A 41 3.56 -19.41 10.00
C LEU A 41 3.74 -18.76 11.36
N ILE A 42 3.33 -17.50 11.48
CA ILE A 42 3.16 -16.81 12.75
C ILE A 42 1.69 -16.90 13.14
N THR A 43 1.40 -17.31 14.36
CA THR A 43 0.03 -17.30 14.91
C THR A 43 0.05 -16.57 16.24
N VAL A 44 -0.79 -15.54 16.37
CA VAL A 44 -0.96 -14.71 17.56
C VAL A 44 -2.39 -14.89 18.06
N LEU A 45 -2.53 -15.43 19.26
CA LEU A 45 -3.81 -15.69 19.94
C LEU A 45 -3.76 -14.98 21.28
N VAL A 46 -4.36 -13.79 21.38
CA VAL A 46 -4.27 -12.94 22.58
C VAL A 46 -5.58 -12.21 22.80
N ASP A 47 -5.85 -11.72 24.00
CA ASP A 47 -7.01 -10.85 24.22
C ASP A 47 -6.82 -9.49 23.54
N ARG A 48 -5.64 -8.89 23.72
CA ARG A 48 -5.25 -7.62 23.12
C ARG A 48 -3.86 -7.71 22.51
N LEU A 49 -3.73 -7.27 21.26
CA LEU A 49 -2.46 -7.12 20.55
C LEU A 49 -2.16 -5.64 20.36
N GLU A 50 -1.02 -5.17 20.88
CA GLU A 50 -0.49 -3.82 20.63
C GLU A 50 0.83 -3.91 19.87
N VAL A 51 0.90 -3.29 18.70
CA VAL A 51 2.13 -3.16 17.91
C VAL A 51 2.42 -1.68 17.72
N GLN A 52 3.34 -1.16 18.52
CA GLN A 52 3.62 0.27 18.62
C GLN A 52 5.12 0.57 18.70
N ASN A 53 5.50 1.84 18.55
CA ASN A 53 6.90 2.30 18.67
C ASN A 53 7.86 1.56 17.73
N ASN A 54 7.49 1.41 16.45
CA ASN A 54 8.26 0.67 15.43
C ASN A 54 8.42 -0.82 15.72
N ALA A 55 7.54 -1.38 16.55
CA ALA A 55 7.40 -2.82 16.68
C ALA A 55 6.80 -3.42 15.41
N LEU A 56 7.16 -4.67 15.12
CA LEU A 56 6.63 -5.37 13.96
C LEU A 56 6.47 -6.88 14.13
N ILE A 57 5.51 -7.43 13.40
CA ILE A 57 5.34 -8.87 13.22
C ILE A 57 5.54 -9.16 11.74
N SER A 58 6.54 -9.96 11.40
CA SER A 58 6.92 -10.19 10.01
C SER A 58 7.12 -11.66 9.69
N ALA A 59 6.50 -12.11 8.59
CA ALA A 59 6.72 -13.39 7.95
C ALA A 59 7.06 -13.15 6.46
N SER A 60 8.15 -12.43 6.23
CA SER A 60 8.57 -11.93 4.92
C SER A 60 9.68 -12.78 4.28
N THR A 61 9.74 -12.80 2.95
CA THR A 61 10.79 -13.49 2.19
C THR A 61 11.65 -12.48 1.44
N PHE A 62 12.96 -12.72 1.41
CA PHE A 62 13.91 -12.00 0.54
C PHE A 62 14.39 -12.88 -0.62
N GLY A 63 13.86 -14.11 -0.72
CA GLY A 63 14.26 -15.13 -1.68
C GLY A 63 13.27 -15.30 -2.83
N SER A 64 13.45 -16.37 -3.60
CA SER A 64 12.56 -16.72 -4.73
C SER A 64 11.28 -17.45 -4.32
N HIS A 65 11.13 -17.77 -3.03
CA HIS A 65 10.00 -18.52 -2.48
C HIS A 65 8.90 -17.57 -1.99
N PRO A 66 7.63 -18.03 -1.87
CA PRO A 66 6.56 -17.20 -1.36
C PRO A 66 6.82 -16.64 0.05
N GLY A 67 6.19 -15.51 0.37
CA GLY A 67 6.10 -14.95 1.73
C GLY A 67 5.25 -15.83 2.65
N GLY A 68 5.41 -15.62 3.96
CA GLY A 68 4.85 -16.49 4.99
C GLY A 68 3.38 -16.20 5.27
N THR A 69 2.86 -16.84 6.31
CA THR A 69 1.49 -16.58 6.78
C THR A 69 1.51 -15.98 8.17
N ILE A 70 0.75 -14.91 8.39
CA ILE A 70 0.48 -14.35 9.71
C ILE A 70 -1.00 -14.55 10.01
N ASN A 71 -1.32 -15.22 11.12
CA ASN A 71 -2.67 -15.34 11.66
C ASN A 71 -2.74 -14.58 12.98
N VAL A 72 -3.68 -13.66 13.10
CA VAL A 72 -3.97 -12.92 14.33
C VAL A 72 -5.43 -13.15 14.71
N GLU A 73 -5.64 -13.57 15.95
CA GLU A 73 -6.97 -13.63 16.58
C GLU A 73 -6.88 -12.91 17.93
N ALA A 74 -7.63 -11.81 18.06
CA ALA A 74 -7.68 -11.05 19.30
C ALA A 74 -8.99 -10.29 19.47
N ASN A 75 -9.38 -9.91 20.69
CA ASN A 75 -10.54 -9.03 20.84
C ASN A 75 -10.23 -7.62 20.33
N SER A 76 -9.02 -7.10 20.61
CA SER A 76 -8.57 -5.78 20.18
C SER A 76 -7.16 -5.86 19.57
N VAL A 77 -6.99 -5.24 18.41
CA VAL A 77 -5.69 -5.08 17.73
C VAL A 77 -5.44 -3.58 17.51
N GLU A 78 -4.36 -3.08 18.07
CA GLU A 78 -3.93 -1.69 17.96
C GLU A 78 -2.54 -1.64 17.32
N LEU A 79 -2.46 -1.06 16.13
CA LEU A 79 -1.20 -0.83 15.42
C LEU A 79 -0.96 0.68 15.37
N THR A 80 0.15 1.13 15.97
CA THR A 80 0.46 2.56 16.06
C THR A 80 1.89 2.81 15.60
N GLY A 81 2.06 3.45 14.45
CA GLY A 81 3.39 3.86 13.99
C GLY A 81 3.91 5.09 14.74
N THR A 82 5.09 5.58 14.34
CA THR A 82 5.73 6.71 15.03
C THR A 82 5.55 8.05 14.34
N ASP A 83 5.12 8.08 13.08
CA ASP A 83 5.13 9.26 12.22
C ASP A 83 3.83 9.41 11.40
N ILE A 84 3.76 10.37 10.49
CA ILE A 84 2.62 10.58 9.59
C ILE A 84 2.89 10.08 8.17
N LEU A 85 1.84 9.65 7.44
CA LEU A 85 1.98 9.05 6.10
C LEU A 85 2.74 9.96 5.14
N GLU A 86 2.54 11.28 5.26
CA GLU A 86 3.21 12.31 4.48
C GLU A 86 4.75 12.24 4.56
N ASN A 87 5.29 11.72 5.67
CA ASN A 87 6.71 11.55 5.87
C ASN A 87 7.18 10.15 5.47
N VAL A 88 6.35 9.14 5.69
CA VAL A 88 6.75 7.72 5.54
C VAL A 88 6.54 7.22 4.12
N LEU A 89 5.36 7.46 3.53
CA LEU A 89 5.00 6.96 2.22
C LEU A 89 5.92 7.46 1.11
N PRO A 90 6.29 8.75 1.02
CA PRO A 90 7.27 9.18 0.02
C PRO A 90 8.60 8.47 0.17
N ARG A 91 8.99 8.02 1.36
CA ARG A 91 10.27 7.32 1.56
C ARG A 91 10.17 5.87 1.12
N LEU A 92 9.03 5.22 1.38
CA LEU A 92 8.67 3.91 0.83
C LEU A 92 8.54 3.94 -0.71
N PHE A 93 7.98 5.01 -1.29
CA PHE A 93 7.70 5.13 -2.72
C PHE A 93 8.82 5.80 -3.55
N ALA A 94 9.57 6.74 -2.99
CA ALA A 94 10.57 7.55 -3.68
C ALA A 94 12.00 7.00 -3.59
N LEU A 95 12.18 5.79 -3.06
CA LEU A 95 13.46 5.08 -3.15
C LEU A 95 14.59 5.82 -2.44
N GLU A 96 14.23 6.58 -1.41
CA GLU A 96 15.24 7.00 -0.45
C GLU A 96 15.69 5.76 0.31
N VAL A 97 17.00 5.63 0.51
CA VAL A 97 17.55 4.55 1.33
C VAL A 97 16.86 4.63 2.69
N ILE A 98 16.20 3.54 3.08
CA ILE A 98 15.72 3.35 4.44
C ILE A 98 16.97 3.14 5.29
N GLU A 99 17.46 4.23 5.89
CA GLU A 99 18.69 4.26 6.68
C GLU A 99 18.45 3.77 8.13
N ASN A 100 17.21 3.80 8.62
CA ASN A 100 16.83 3.41 9.99
C ASN A 100 15.45 2.68 9.97
N PRO A 101 15.24 1.60 10.74
CA PRO A 101 13.93 0.94 10.94
C PRO A 101 12.78 1.84 11.39
N ASP A 102 13.06 2.96 12.08
CA ASP A 102 12.04 3.94 12.47
C ASP A 102 11.27 4.54 11.28
N GLN A 103 11.72 4.21 10.07
CA GLN A 103 11.26 4.77 8.81
C GLN A 103 10.31 3.82 8.06
N ILE A 104 10.11 2.58 8.54
CA ILE A 104 9.21 1.59 7.93
C ILE A 104 7.81 1.64 8.56
N GLY A 105 7.69 2.21 9.77
CA GLY A 105 6.46 2.23 10.55
C GLY A 105 6.23 0.94 11.35
N SER A 106 5.25 0.97 12.25
CA SER A 106 4.82 -0.21 13.01
C SER A 106 3.84 -1.05 12.18
N GLY A 107 3.83 -2.37 12.34
CA GLY A 107 2.85 -3.14 11.59
C GLY A 107 3.01 -4.65 11.53
N LEU A 108 2.18 -5.22 10.65
CA LEU A 108 2.15 -6.63 10.31
C LEU A 108 2.57 -6.79 8.84
N PHE A 109 3.58 -7.63 8.57
CA PHE A 109 4.22 -7.71 7.27
C PHE A 109 4.37 -9.15 6.79
N ALA A 110 3.67 -9.55 5.73
CA ALA A 110 3.91 -10.82 5.05
C ALA A 110 4.33 -10.55 3.59
N MET A 111 5.52 -9.98 3.43
CA MET A 111 6.00 -9.42 2.16
C MET A 111 6.85 -10.40 1.36
N SER A 112 7.05 -10.11 0.08
CA SER A 112 8.11 -10.72 -0.75
C SER A 112 8.98 -9.67 -1.43
N LEU A 113 10.22 -9.60 -0.97
CA LEU A 113 11.24 -8.69 -1.46
C LEU A 113 12.19 -9.37 -2.48
N GLY A 114 11.97 -10.66 -2.74
CA GLY A 114 12.61 -11.41 -3.82
C GLY A 114 11.60 -11.83 -4.89
N ALA A 115 11.96 -12.80 -5.73
CA ALA A 115 11.14 -13.20 -6.88
C ALA A 115 9.87 -14.01 -6.53
N GLY A 116 9.64 -14.36 -5.27
CA GLY A 116 8.46 -15.10 -4.83
C GLY A 116 7.21 -14.22 -4.72
N ASN A 117 6.03 -14.84 -4.62
CA ASN A 117 4.79 -14.13 -4.30
C ASN A 117 4.81 -13.63 -2.85
N ALA A 118 4.13 -12.52 -2.55
CA ALA A 118 3.96 -12.12 -1.16
C ALA A 118 3.06 -13.10 -0.40
N GLY A 119 3.09 -12.98 0.93
CA GLY A 119 2.46 -13.90 1.85
C GLY A 119 0.96 -13.65 2.05
N ILE A 120 0.44 -14.24 3.13
CA ILE A 120 -0.96 -14.14 3.54
C ILE A 120 -1.00 -13.56 4.95
N LEU A 121 -1.88 -12.60 5.18
CA LEU A 121 -2.19 -12.11 6.51
C LEU A 121 -3.69 -12.29 6.75
N ASN A 122 -4.03 -13.04 7.80
CA ASN A 122 -5.38 -13.23 8.28
C ASN A 122 -5.53 -12.57 9.66
N LEU A 123 -6.52 -11.70 9.82
CA LEU A 123 -6.83 -11.05 11.09
C LEU A 123 -8.31 -11.23 11.42
N GLN A 124 -8.57 -11.75 12.62
CA GLN A 124 -9.89 -11.79 13.23
C GLN A 124 -9.84 -10.95 14.51
N ALA A 125 -10.70 -9.93 14.60
CA ALA A 125 -10.84 -9.16 15.84
C ALA A 125 -12.26 -8.66 16.09
N ASN A 126 -12.51 -8.03 17.23
CA ASN A 126 -13.71 -7.19 17.39
C ASN A 126 -13.37 -5.76 17.00
N GLU A 127 -12.20 -5.27 17.42
CA GLU A 127 -11.71 -3.93 17.10
C GLU A 127 -10.32 -4.01 16.46
N LEU A 128 -10.16 -3.35 15.32
CA LEU A 128 -8.88 -3.09 14.66
C LEU A 128 -8.68 -1.59 14.52
N SER A 129 -7.59 -1.07 15.10
CA SER A 129 -7.18 0.33 14.96
C SER A 129 -5.78 0.42 14.36
N LEU A 130 -5.64 1.22 13.31
CA LEU A 130 -4.36 1.62 12.73
C LEU A 130 -4.23 3.14 12.84
N ASP A 131 -3.18 3.63 13.51
CA ASP A 131 -2.89 5.06 13.64
C ASP A 131 -1.41 5.39 13.38
N ARG A 132 -1.15 6.64 12.98
CA ARG A 132 0.20 7.23 12.85
C ARG A 132 1.17 6.41 11.98
N SER A 133 0.84 6.19 10.71
CA SER A 133 1.64 5.41 9.75
C SER A 133 1.86 3.96 10.18
N ALA A 134 0.81 3.34 10.73
CA ALA A 134 0.81 1.91 10.93
C ALA A 134 0.44 1.19 9.62
N PHE A 135 0.98 -0.02 9.45
CA PHE A 135 0.80 -0.78 8.22
C PHE A 135 0.38 -2.23 8.47
N MET A 136 -0.54 -2.71 7.63
CA MET A 136 -0.75 -4.13 7.39
C MET A 136 -0.47 -4.40 5.92
N SER A 137 0.57 -5.18 5.63
CA SER A 137 1.13 -5.21 4.28
C SER A 137 1.50 -6.61 3.79
N THR A 138 1.09 -6.91 2.57
CA THR A 138 1.50 -8.13 1.83
C THR A 138 2.02 -7.78 0.45
N ILE A 139 3.03 -6.90 0.40
CA ILE A 139 3.58 -6.39 -0.86
C ILE A 139 4.56 -7.35 -1.51
N THR A 140 4.74 -7.16 -2.82
CA THR A 140 5.93 -7.66 -3.52
C THR A 140 6.65 -6.56 -4.28
N THR A 141 7.98 -6.65 -4.31
CA THR A 141 8.85 -5.72 -5.03
C THR A 141 9.54 -6.36 -6.24
N SER A 142 9.16 -7.56 -6.67
CA SER A 142 9.80 -8.21 -7.82
C SER A 142 8.79 -8.90 -8.74
N ALA A 143 9.18 -9.99 -9.38
CA ALA A 143 8.35 -10.68 -10.37
C ALA A 143 7.16 -11.46 -9.78
N GLY A 144 7.12 -11.69 -8.46
CA GLY A 144 6.00 -12.35 -7.80
C GLY A 144 4.74 -11.50 -7.79
N ASN A 145 3.60 -12.12 -7.48
CA ASN A 145 2.33 -11.43 -7.28
C ASN A 145 2.20 -10.89 -5.86
N GLY A 146 1.41 -9.83 -5.69
CA GLY A 146 0.99 -9.33 -4.40
C GLY A 146 0.24 -10.40 -3.59
N GLY A 147 0.25 -10.22 -2.27
CA GLY A 147 -0.24 -11.22 -1.33
C GLY A 147 -1.73 -11.10 -1.08
N THR A 148 -2.19 -11.75 -0.01
CA THR A 148 -3.59 -11.69 0.40
C THR A 148 -3.72 -11.17 1.82
N LEU A 149 -4.53 -10.13 2.00
CA LEU A 149 -4.98 -9.62 3.29
C LEU A 149 -6.44 -10.02 3.49
N ASN A 150 -6.72 -10.79 4.53
CA ASN A 150 -8.07 -11.12 4.96
C ASN A 150 -8.28 -10.56 6.37
N VAL A 151 -9.24 -9.66 6.51
CA VAL A 151 -9.53 -8.99 7.78
C VAL A 151 -11.02 -9.10 8.07
N ASN A 152 -11.34 -9.67 9.22
CA ASN A 152 -12.69 -9.74 9.76
C ASN A 152 -12.67 -9.04 11.12
N ALA A 153 -13.37 -7.92 11.27
CA ALA A 153 -13.50 -7.27 12.57
C ALA A 153 -14.81 -6.51 12.70
N ASP A 154 -15.42 -6.46 13.88
CA ASP A 154 -16.68 -5.71 14.05
C ASP A 154 -16.47 -4.23 13.72
N GLN A 155 -15.34 -3.64 14.15
CA GLN A 155 -14.99 -2.25 13.93
C GLN A 155 -13.57 -2.13 13.38
N ILE A 156 -13.41 -1.33 12.32
CA ILE A 156 -12.11 -1.02 11.72
C ILE A 156 -11.95 0.50 11.65
N ALA A 157 -10.92 1.02 12.33
CA ALA A 157 -10.51 2.42 12.25
C ALA A 157 -9.13 2.52 11.61
N ILE A 158 -9.02 3.26 10.51
CA ILE A 158 -7.76 3.50 9.81
C ILE A 158 -7.56 5.01 9.74
N ARG A 159 -6.62 5.51 10.53
CA ARG A 159 -6.31 6.93 10.61
C ARG A 159 -4.86 7.15 10.23
N ASN A 160 -4.63 7.94 9.18
CA ASN A 160 -3.28 8.24 8.69
C ASN A 160 -2.38 6.98 8.64
N SER A 161 -2.93 5.89 8.12
CA SER A 161 -2.34 4.53 8.12
C SER A 161 -2.88 3.74 6.94
N GLU A 162 -2.28 2.59 6.60
CA GLU A 162 -2.70 1.84 5.42
C GLU A 162 -2.77 0.31 5.62
N ILE A 163 -3.79 -0.30 5.02
CA ILE A 163 -3.89 -1.75 4.79
C ILE A 163 -3.70 -1.97 3.29
N PHE A 164 -2.63 -2.67 2.87
CA PHE A 164 -2.33 -2.74 1.45
C PHE A 164 -1.62 -4.02 0.96
N ALA A 165 -2.03 -4.49 -0.22
CA ALA A 165 -1.47 -5.64 -0.92
C ALA A 165 -0.86 -5.23 -2.27
N ASP A 166 -0.04 -4.18 -2.25
CA ASP A 166 0.51 -3.59 -3.48
C ASP A 166 1.58 -4.45 -4.17
N THR A 167 1.79 -4.22 -5.46
CA THR A 167 2.84 -4.86 -6.25
C THR A 167 3.68 -3.84 -7.00
N TYR A 168 4.94 -3.72 -6.59
CA TYR A 168 5.90 -2.77 -7.14
C TYR A 168 6.76 -3.35 -8.28
N GLY A 169 6.78 -4.68 -8.41
CA GLY A 169 7.43 -5.35 -9.52
C GLY A 169 6.43 -5.85 -10.58
N ALA A 170 6.88 -6.75 -11.46
CA ALA A 170 6.15 -7.08 -12.69
C ALA A 170 4.93 -8.01 -12.51
N GLY A 171 4.72 -8.59 -11.32
CA GLY A 171 3.58 -9.45 -11.04
C GLY A 171 2.27 -8.70 -10.85
N ASN A 172 1.19 -9.46 -10.69
CA ASN A 172 -0.16 -8.92 -10.51
C ASN A 172 -0.39 -8.40 -9.09
N GLY A 173 -1.31 -7.45 -8.95
CA GLY A 173 -1.70 -6.88 -7.67
C GLY A 173 -2.28 -7.92 -6.72
N GLY A 174 -2.15 -7.65 -5.42
CA GLY A 174 -2.67 -8.53 -4.39
C GLY A 174 -4.17 -8.43 -4.21
N ILE A 175 -4.64 -9.12 -3.17
CA ILE A 175 -6.06 -9.20 -2.82
C ILE A 175 -6.23 -8.69 -1.40
N VAL A 176 -7.16 -7.75 -1.19
CA VAL A 176 -7.59 -7.31 0.14
C VAL A 176 -9.06 -7.65 0.30
N ASN A 177 -9.39 -8.46 1.30
CA ASN A 177 -10.74 -8.81 1.70
C ASN A 177 -11.00 -8.27 3.11
N LEU A 178 -12.01 -7.42 3.26
CA LEU A 178 -12.41 -6.82 4.53
C LEU A 178 -13.89 -7.12 4.79
N ASN A 179 -14.19 -7.61 5.99
CA ASN A 179 -15.54 -7.77 6.50
C ASN A 179 -15.64 -7.07 7.86
N ALA A 180 -16.58 -6.14 8.01
CA ALA A 180 -16.79 -5.43 9.27
C ALA A 180 -18.20 -4.91 9.47
N ASP A 181 -18.61 -4.59 10.69
CA ASP A 181 -19.88 -3.86 10.86
C ASP A 181 -19.69 -2.38 10.52
N PHE A 182 -18.55 -1.79 10.93
CA PHE A 182 -18.21 -0.41 10.65
C PHE A 182 -16.76 -0.23 10.23
N ILE A 183 -16.54 0.51 9.15
CA ILE A 183 -15.21 0.92 8.69
C ILE A 183 -15.16 2.44 8.65
N ARG A 184 -14.17 3.01 9.32
CA ARG A 184 -13.86 4.44 9.25
C ARG A 184 -12.44 4.67 8.77
N MET A 185 -12.30 5.53 7.78
CA MET A 185 -11.02 6.00 7.26
C MET A 185 -10.93 7.52 7.34
N ASP A 186 -9.90 8.05 8.00
CA ASP A 186 -9.65 9.49 8.01
C ASP A 186 -8.16 9.89 7.97
N ILE A 187 -7.90 11.15 7.64
CA ILE A 187 -6.55 11.75 7.53
C ILE A 187 -5.60 10.93 6.63
N GLY A 188 -6.08 10.52 5.46
CA GLY A 188 -5.30 9.70 4.53
C GLY A 188 -5.33 8.21 4.83
N GLY A 189 -6.14 7.77 5.79
CA GLY A 189 -6.35 6.35 6.06
C GLY A 189 -6.85 5.59 4.83
N GLY A 190 -6.22 4.45 4.51
CA GLY A 190 -6.45 3.82 3.21
C GLY A 190 -6.41 2.30 3.17
N ILE A 191 -7.09 1.75 2.17
CA ILE A 191 -7.14 0.33 1.82
C ILE A 191 -6.78 0.17 0.34
N PHE A 192 -5.68 -0.50 0.03
CA PHE A 192 -5.15 -0.53 -1.34
C PHE A 192 -4.70 -1.90 -1.85
N ALA A 193 -4.91 -2.15 -3.14
CA ALA A 193 -4.31 -3.27 -3.86
C ALA A 193 -3.86 -2.80 -5.23
N SER A 194 -2.80 -1.98 -5.25
CA SER A 194 -2.31 -1.28 -6.43
C SER A 194 -1.13 -1.99 -7.10
N THR A 195 -0.93 -1.74 -8.39
CA THR A 195 0.26 -2.17 -9.13
C THR A 195 1.01 -1.00 -9.74
N PHE A 196 2.34 -1.09 -9.80
CA PHE A 196 3.21 0.01 -10.24
C PHE A 196 4.08 -0.34 -11.47
N GLN A 197 3.90 -1.53 -12.04
CA GLN A 197 4.60 -1.98 -13.25
C GLN A 197 3.62 -2.68 -14.20
N SER A 198 4.03 -3.77 -14.86
CA SER A 198 3.31 -4.39 -15.97
C SER A 198 2.18 -5.34 -15.59
N GLY A 199 2.05 -5.71 -14.31
CA GLY A 199 1.03 -6.65 -13.87
C GLY A 199 -0.39 -6.09 -13.89
N ALA A 200 -1.37 -6.99 -13.84
CA ALA A 200 -2.78 -6.63 -13.69
C ALA A 200 -3.02 -5.99 -12.32
N GLY A 201 -3.99 -5.08 -12.24
CA GLY A 201 -4.41 -4.48 -10.97
C GLY A 201 -4.91 -5.51 -9.96
N GLY A 202 -4.84 -5.14 -8.68
CA GLY A 202 -5.28 -6.00 -7.58
C GLY A 202 -6.80 -6.06 -7.45
N LEU A 203 -7.23 -6.69 -6.35
CA LEU A 203 -8.64 -6.79 -5.99
C LEU A 203 -8.82 -6.27 -4.57
N VAL A 204 -9.81 -5.40 -4.38
CA VAL A 204 -10.26 -4.99 -3.04
C VAL A 204 -11.74 -5.32 -2.90
N ASN A 205 -12.06 -6.21 -1.97
CA ASN A 205 -13.42 -6.59 -1.63
C ASN A 205 -13.73 -6.12 -0.21
N VAL A 206 -14.75 -5.28 -0.05
CA VAL A 206 -15.17 -4.76 1.25
C VAL A 206 -16.65 -5.06 1.46
N ASN A 207 -16.96 -5.81 2.51
CA ASN A 207 -18.32 -5.97 3.00
C ASN A 207 -18.43 -5.26 4.34
N ALA A 208 -19.34 -4.30 4.46
CA ALA A 208 -19.59 -3.69 5.75
C ALA A 208 -21.01 -3.21 5.95
N ASP A 209 -21.43 -3.01 7.20
CA ASP A 209 -22.74 -2.42 7.47
C ASP A 209 -22.71 -0.90 7.17
N ARG A 210 -21.67 -0.21 7.63
CA ARG A 210 -21.44 1.22 7.35
C ARG A 210 -19.97 1.51 7.02
N ILE A 211 -19.74 2.38 6.05
CA ILE A 211 -18.41 2.86 5.67
C ILE A 211 -18.39 4.40 5.71
N GLU A 212 -17.46 4.97 6.47
CA GLU A 212 -17.17 6.41 6.50
C GLU A 212 -15.76 6.66 5.97
N ILE A 213 -15.63 7.52 4.96
CA ILE A 213 -14.35 7.92 4.38
C ILE A 213 -14.27 9.44 4.39
N ASP A 214 -13.38 9.99 5.19
CA ASP A 214 -13.27 11.43 5.37
C ASP A 214 -11.87 11.95 5.10
N GLY A 215 -11.79 13.01 4.29
CA GLY A 215 -10.60 13.84 4.25
C GLY A 215 -9.45 13.30 3.39
N THR A 216 -8.33 13.96 3.58
CA THR A 216 -7.02 13.65 3.03
C THR A 216 -5.97 13.81 4.14
N THR A 217 -4.72 13.47 3.86
CA THR A 217 -3.59 13.93 4.67
C THR A 217 -3.55 15.45 4.78
N ALA A 218 -2.81 15.97 5.76
CA ALA A 218 -2.80 17.41 6.05
C ALA A 218 -2.27 18.26 4.88
N ASN A 219 -1.37 17.69 4.08
CA ASN A 219 -0.83 18.30 2.87
C ASN A 219 -1.69 18.05 1.60
N GLY A 220 -2.80 17.32 1.72
CA GLY A 220 -3.67 16.95 0.60
C GLY A 220 -3.07 15.96 -0.39
N GLN A 221 -1.92 15.35 -0.08
CA GLN A 221 -1.18 14.47 -0.99
C GLN A 221 -1.84 13.10 -1.14
N PHE A 222 -2.37 12.55 -0.04
CA PHE A 222 -2.99 11.23 -0.01
C PHE A 222 -4.43 11.37 0.46
N ASN A 223 -5.38 10.88 -0.33
CA ASN A 223 -6.77 10.84 0.09
C ASN A 223 -7.01 9.68 1.06
N SER A 224 -7.96 9.86 2.00
CA SER A 224 -8.54 8.69 2.65
C SER A 224 -9.30 7.87 1.59
N GLY A 225 -9.27 6.55 1.64
CA GLY A 225 -10.03 5.80 0.62
C GLY A 225 -9.74 4.33 0.41
N ILE A 226 -10.47 3.79 -0.55
CA ILE A 226 -10.38 2.39 -0.99
C ILE A 226 -9.98 2.39 -2.46
N GLY A 227 -8.90 1.70 -2.82
CA GLY A 227 -8.40 1.74 -4.18
C GLY A 227 -7.75 0.47 -4.72
N SER A 228 -7.95 0.21 -5.99
CA SER A 228 -7.14 -0.76 -6.74
C SER A 228 -6.63 -0.14 -8.02
N ASN A 229 -5.50 0.55 -7.91
CA ASN A 229 -4.96 1.38 -8.98
C ASN A 229 -3.83 0.67 -9.72
N VAL A 230 -3.64 1.05 -10.98
CA VAL A 230 -2.56 0.54 -11.81
C VAL A 230 -1.77 1.72 -12.36
N PHE A 231 -0.53 1.88 -11.92
CA PHE A 231 0.39 2.91 -12.37
C PHE A 231 1.39 2.27 -13.33
N SER A 232 1.07 2.26 -14.63
CA SER A 232 1.84 1.52 -15.62
C SER A 232 2.04 2.30 -16.92
N ASN A 233 3.22 2.16 -17.51
CA ASN A 233 3.49 2.68 -18.85
C ASN A 233 3.14 1.68 -19.97
N VAL A 234 2.72 0.47 -19.61
CA VAL A 234 2.31 -0.57 -20.56
C VAL A 234 0.80 -0.82 -20.47
N LEU A 235 0.25 -1.44 -21.52
CA LEU A 235 -1.14 -1.86 -21.50
C LEU A 235 -1.29 -3.05 -20.55
N THR A 236 -2.20 -2.94 -19.59
CA THR A 236 -2.49 -3.95 -18.59
C THR A 236 -3.98 -3.92 -18.22
N ILE A 237 -4.41 -4.89 -17.42
CA ILE A 237 -5.76 -4.98 -16.88
C ILE A 237 -5.85 -4.11 -15.62
N GLY A 238 -6.86 -3.27 -15.54
CA GLY A 238 -7.12 -2.45 -14.35
C GLY A 238 -7.48 -3.28 -13.11
N GLY A 239 -7.40 -2.65 -11.94
CA GLY A 239 -7.85 -3.26 -10.70
C GLY A 239 -9.37 -3.30 -10.56
N LEU A 240 -9.85 -3.98 -9.53
CA LEU A 240 -11.27 -4.03 -9.20
C LEU A 240 -11.48 -3.70 -7.72
N VAL A 241 -12.45 -2.84 -7.45
CA VAL A 241 -12.96 -2.57 -6.11
C VAL A 241 -14.43 -2.98 -6.06
N THR A 242 -14.76 -3.91 -5.17
CA THR A 242 -16.12 -4.37 -4.89
C THR A 242 -16.50 -3.95 -3.48
N ILE A 243 -17.60 -3.21 -3.34
CA ILE A 243 -18.11 -2.78 -2.03
C ILE A 243 -19.56 -3.21 -1.89
N ASN A 244 -19.86 -3.88 -0.78
CA ASN A 244 -21.20 -4.21 -0.35
C ASN A 244 -21.43 -3.58 1.03
N ALA A 245 -22.23 -2.51 1.08
CA ALA A 245 -22.57 -1.88 2.34
C ALA A 245 -23.97 -1.28 2.36
N ARG A 246 -24.57 -1.22 3.57
CA ARG A 246 -25.88 -0.60 3.77
C ARG A 246 -25.80 0.93 3.73
N GLU A 247 -24.69 1.49 4.20
CA GLU A 247 -24.44 2.95 4.19
C GLU A 247 -22.99 3.26 3.83
N ILE A 248 -22.79 4.23 2.94
CA ILE A 248 -21.47 4.72 2.54
C ILE A 248 -21.49 6.25 2.55
N GLU A 249 -20.66 6.85 3.39
CA GLU A 249 -20.41 8.29 3.44
C GLU A 249 -18.97 8.59 2.99
N VAL A 250 -18.82 9.45 1.99
CA VAL A 250 -17.52 9.89 1.47
C VAL A 250 -17.47 11.41 1.43
N THR A 251 -16.62 12.01 2.25
CA THR A 251 -16.57 13.45 2.50
C THR A 251 -15.15 14.02 2.42
N ASN A 252 -15.07 15.34 2.25
CA ASN A 252 -13.86 16.15 2.38
C ASN A 252 -12.62 15.66 1.58
N GLY A 253 -12.83 15.04 0.41
CA GLY A 253 -11.72 14.54 -0.41
C GLY A 253 -11.43 13.05 -0.26
N GLY A 254 -12.22 12.31 0.53
CA GLY A 254 -12.22 10.85 0.50
C GLY A 254 -12.55 10.30 -0.89
N SER A 255 -12.07 9.08 -1.19
CA SER A 255 -12.34 8.47 -2.49
C SER A 255 -12.47 6.95 -2.48
N ILE A 256 -13.20 6.42 -3.46
CA ILE A 256 -13.29 4.99 -3.77
C ILE A 256 -13.10 4.85 -5.28
N GLY A 257 -12.22 3.95 -5.73
CA GLY A 257 -12.10 3.70 -7.16
C GLY A 257 -11.00 2.76 -7.61
N ALA A 258 -11.03 2.43 -8.90
CA ALA A 258 -9.99 1.66 -9.56
C ALA A 258 -9.59 2.38 -10.85
N GLY A 259 -8.36 2.90 -10.91
CA GLY A 259 -7.87 3.62 -12.07
C GLY A 259 -6.65 2.94 -12.69
N THR A 260 -6.59 2.91 -14.02
CA THR A 260 -5.32 2.69 -14.72
C THR A 260 -4.76 4.04 -15.13
N PHE A 261 -3.55 4.35 -14.67
CA PHE A 261 -2.82 5.59 -14.89
C PHE A 261 -1.57 5.30 -15.72
N GLY A 262 -1.50 5.91 -16.91
CA GLY A 262 -0.46 5.65 -17.89
C GLY A 262 -0.77 6.27 -19.25
N PRO A 263 0.13 6.16 -20.25
CA PRO A 263 -0.08 6.71 -21.59
C PRO A 263 -1.33 6.19 -22.30
N ARG A 264 -1.89 5.08 -21.82
CA ARG A 264 -3.10 4.42 -22.33
C ARG A 264 -4.12 4.10 -21.22
N GLY A 265 -3.97 4.72 -20.05
CA GLY A 265 -4.81 4.44 -18.88
C GLY A 265 -6.21 5.04 -18.98
N VAL A 266 -7.20 4.33 -18.45
CA VAL A 266 -8.54 4.85 -18.15
C VAL A 266 -8.72 4.87 -16.63
N ALA A 267 -9.05 6.03 -16.06
CA ALA A 267 -9.43 6.14 -14.67
C ALA A 267 -10.93 5.85 -14.53
N GLN A 268 -11.32 4.84 -13.74
CA GLN A 268 -12.71 4.64 -13.33
C GLN A 268 -12.85 5.02 -11.86
N LEU A 269 -13.43 6.20 -11.62
CA LEU A 269 -13.91 6.56 -10.29
C LEU A 269 -15.33 6.01 -10.15
N PHE A 270 -15.54 5.07 -9.23
CA PHE A 270 -16.88 4.58 -8.89
C PHE A 270 -17.39 5.33 -7.65
N CYS A 271 -18.30 6.29 -7.84
CA CYS A 271 -19.27 6.66 -6.80
C CYS A 271 -20.48 5.74 -7.05
N GLY A 272 -20.68 4.75 -6.17
CA GLY A 272 -21.51 3.55 -6.38
C GLY A 272 -22.97 3.82 -6.78
N GLN A 273 -23.51 2.95 -7.65
CA GLN A 273 -24.92 2.91 -8.02
C GLN A 273 -25.68 1.98 -7.05
N GLN A 274 -26.29 2.55 -6.01
CA GLN A 274 -27.66 2.26 -5.49
C GLN A 274 -27.85 2.89 -4.08
N SER A 275 -28.43 4.10 -4.05
CA SER A 275 -29.13 4.80 -2.93
C SER A 275 -28.38 5.17 -1.63
N PRO A 276 -28.78 6.29 -0.99
CA PRO A 276 -28.50 7.64 -1.43
C PRO A 276 -27.04 8.01 -1.12
N LEU A 277 -26.12 7.82 -2.07
CA LEU A 277 -24.78 8.38 -1.91
C LEU A 277 -24.84 9.92 -2.02
N ILE A 278 -24.31 10.60 -1.02
CA ILE A 278 -24.05 12.04 -1.05
C ILE A 278 -22.55 12.22 -1.34
N CYS A 279 -22.15 12.16 -2.61
CA CYS A 279 -20.81 12.54 -3.05
C CYS A 279 -20.76 14.09 -3.10
N ARG A 280 -20.24 14.75 -2.05
CA ARG A 280 -20.25 16.22 -1.96
C ARG A 280 -19.16 16.90 -2.79
N GLU A 281 -17.95 16.35 -2.89
CA GLU A 281 -16.89 16.86 -3.78
C GLU A 281 -15.88 15.74 -4.12
N SER A 282 -15.52 15.57 -5.40
CA SER A 282 -14.39 14.72 -5.81
C SER A 282 -13.10 15.55 -5.86
N PRO A 283 -11.99 15.11 -5.24
CA PRO A 283 -10.73 15.84 -5.37
C PRO A 283 -10.16 15.70 -6.80
N ARG A 284 -9.61 16.80 -7.32
CA ARG A 284 -8.76 16.75 -8.52
C ARG A 284 -7.40 16.21 -8.12
N MET A 285 -7.03 15.03 -8.63
CA MET A 285 -5.67 14.50 -8.49
C MET A 285 -4.68 15.45 -9.20
N VAL A 286 -3.86 16.19 -8.44
CA VAL A 286 -2.83 17.08 -8.98
C VAL A 286 -1.52 16.31 -9.08
N TYR A 287 -1.18 15.82 -10.27
CA TYR A 287 0.17 15.31 -10.51
C TYR A 287 1.18 16.46 -10.41
N PRO A 288 2.36 16.26 -9.81
CA PRO A 288 3.48 17.17 -10.02
C PRO A 288 3.77 17.19 -11.52
N LYS A 289 3.56 18.35 -12.17
CA LYS A 289 3.92 18.54 -13.58
C LYS A 289 5.38 18.11 -13.75
N ALA A 290 5.62 17.17 -14.66
CA ALA A 290 6.97 16.94 -15.16
C ALA A 290 7.54 18.31 -15.57
N ARG A 291 8.62 18.76 -14.91
CA ARG A 291 9.28 20.02 -15.23
C ARG A 291 9.54 20.03 -16.73
N SER A 292 8.87 20.93 -17.45
CA SER A 292 9.10 21.14 -18.87
C SER A 292 10.58 21.46 -19.06
N ARG A 293 11.21 20.75 -20.00
CA ARG A 293 12.62 20.95 -20.35
C ARG A 293 12.83 22.44 -20.67
N PRO A 294 13.94 23.07 -20.24
CA PRO A 294 14.31 24.37 -20.77
C PRO A 294 14.45 24.26 -22.28
N LYS A 295 13.78 25.15 -23.02
CA LYS A 295 13.89 25.25 -24.49
C LYS A 295 15.37 25.38 -24.84
N ALA A 296 15.88 24.46 -25.66
CA ALA A 296 17.21 24.57 -26.24
C ALA A 296 17.29 25.86 -27.07
N VAL A 297 18.15 26.79 -26.65
CA VAL A 297 18.52 27.96 -27.44
C VAL A 297 19.30 27.46 -28.66
N ALA A 298 18.70 27.55 -29.84
CA ALA A 298 19.38 27.28 -31.10
C ALA A 298 20.50 28.31 -31.31
N ARG A 299 21.76 27.93 -31.06
CA ARG A 299 22.92 28.68 -31.56
C ARG A 299 23.04 28.44 -33.06
N ALA A 300 22.68 29.44 -33.86
CA ALA A 300 23.03 29.49 -35.27
C ALA A 300 24.57 29.53 -35.41
N ARG A 301 25.15 28.49 -36.00
CA ARG A 301 26.55 28.52 -36.46
C ARG A 301 26.60 29.36 -37.73
N ARG A 302 27.38 30.44 -37.71
CA ARG A 302 27.94 31.08 -38.91
C ARG A 302 28.74 30.02 -39.68
N ALA A 303 28.42 29.82 -40.95
CA ALA A 303 29.33 29.23 -41.92
C ALA A 303 30.05 30.38 -42.65
N ILE A 304 31.38 30.30 -42.68
CA ILE A 304 32.29 31.12 -43.49
C ILE A 304 32.77 30.22 -44.64
N SER A 305 32.62 30.68 -45.89
CA SER A 305 33.42 30.40 -47.11
C SER A 305 32.54 30.74 -48.32
N ASN A 306 32.90 31.56 -49.31
CA ASN A 306 34.19 32.00 -49.84
C ASN A 306 34.22 33.53 -50.04
#